data_AF-A0A3S0WZB9-F1
#
_entry.id   AF-A0A3S0WZB9-F1
#
_cell.length_a   1.000
_cell.length_b   1.000
_cell.length_c   1.000
_cell.angle_alpha   90.00
_cell.angle_beta   90.00
_cell.angle_gamma   90.00
#
_symmetry.space_group_name_H-M   'P 1'
#
loop_
_entity.id
_entity.type
_entity.pdbx_description
1 polymer ?
#
loop_
_entity_poly.entity_id
_entity_poly.type
_entity_poly.pdbx_seq_one_letter_code
_entity_poly.pdbx_strand_id
1 'polypeptide(L)'
;MPITSAQIAASGTPLRLKCKLVMRKVKPKRRPMLDTKTTPHELAVLLGTTYSKLCYTLYKKHTDNLYKDFTIPKKNGGVRKISSPKPILKNLQSKLKLLLDDIYRPHPSASAFIANRGLIYNTTPHIKKALIFNIDLKSFYGSIHFGRVKGMLISKPYCLREDTAQLIAHICCYYKTIPQGAPTSTTISNMICRRLDRELSFLAKKNHAYYTRYADDLTFSFHKIKPNEICAFEDNIWKPSDRLINVISNNTFKINNTKTRGETSRCRQVVTGLKVNTKVNVDRRYIRTTKAMIHSLSLDIESANEYFSSIRKGENEATLETVVAGRINFIGMVKGTECSIYQTLAHKFNNLNIDLKVPTRSNIDTTSQNDNQLKTLEYRKQEKLKKCIWVVSFDGIEGIELDEQLTQGTAFMIKGQKLLTCNHTFEKAGNPSYCLIHRIDDSSIKYYARLVKVDKHRDVALLEIDSKDKVFFDHLEIYFNDDMHSGYKVNLAGFPEYRSGHRDVTVLPSTIIRHEVVSLVKHYSVNSELLGGFSGGPVLNLYNQVVGMVTKGRYISHDKDAGQSTLEGSNSFISAVEFEKFLGSSN
;
A
#
# COMPACT_ATOMS: atom_id res chain seq x y z
N MET A 1 58.31 27.63 -30.02
CA MET A 1 58.35 29.11 -30.12
C MET A 1 57.69 29.53 -31.42
N PRO A 2 56.96 30.64 -31.52
CA PRO A 2 56.29 31.42 -30.47
C PRO A 2 54.91 32.04 -30.91
N ILE A 3 54.22 32.70 -29.95
CA ILE A 3 53.36 33.92 -30.08
C ILE A 3 52.01 33.78 -30.86
N THR A 4 50.84 33.65 -30.20
CA THR A 4 49.90 34.70 -29.70
C THR A 4 49.47 35.76 -30.72
N SER A 5 48.13 35.92 -30.95
CA SER A 5 47.36 37.19 -30.84
C SER A 5 46.00 37.18 -31.59
N ALA A 6 44.92 37.41 -30.82
CA ALA A 6 43.74 38.25 -31.12
C ALA A 6 42.77 37.89 -32.28
N GLN A 7 41.49 38.30 -32.33
CA GLN A 7 40.46 38.83 -31.42
C GLN A 7 39.12 38.64 -32.18
N ILE A 8 38.04 38.35 -31.45
CA ILE A 8 36.64 38.87 -31.58
C ILE A 8 35.97 38.93 -32.98
N ALA A 9 34.85 38.21 -33.17
CA ALA A 9 33.51 38.78 -33.41
C ALA A 9 32.48 37.79 -34.00
N ALA A 10 31.34 37.69 -33.29
CA ALA A 10 29.94 37.67 -33.78
C ALA A 10 29.40 36.63 -34.78
N SER A 11 28.45 35.84 -34.24
CA SER A 11 27.11 35.52 -34.78
C SER A 11 26.96 34.73 -36.09
N GLY A 12 26.32 33.55 -35.99
CA GLY A 12 25.61 32.95 -37.13
C GLY A 12 25.44 31.43 -37.08
N THR A 13 24.47 30.94 -36.31
CA THR A 13 23.70 29.68 -36.49
C THR A 13 24.40 28.40 -37.01
N PRO A 14 24.54 27.33 -36.19
CA PRO A 14 24.95 26.04 -36.69
C PRO A 14 23.77 25.21 -37.25
N LEU A 15 23.97 24.83 -38.51
CA LEU A 15 23.30 23.81 -39.32
C LEU A 15 22.59 22.67 -38.55
N ARG A 16 21.28 22.55 -38.77
CA ARG A 16 20.49 21.34 -38.46
C ARG A 16 20.91 20.18 -39.38
N LEU A 17 21.67 19.22 -38.87
CA LEU A 17 21.71 17.87 -39.44
C LEU A 17 20.32 17.22 -39.30
N LYS A 18 19.57 17.13 -40.40
CA LYS A 18 18.33 16.33 -40.48
C LYS A 18 18.70 14.84 -40.53
N CYS A 19 18.91 14.23 -39.38
CA CYS A 19 18.85 12.77 -39.27
C CYS A 19 17.37 12.35 -39.32
N LYS A 20 16.85 12.02 -40.52
CA LYS A 20 15.54 11.35 -40.66
C LYS A 20 15.66 9.93 -40.12
N LEU A 21 15.47 9.77 -38.82
CA LEU A 21 15.19 8.47 -38.23
C LEU A 21 13.80 8.05 -38.73
N VAL A 22 13.75 7.21 -39.77
CA VAL A 22 12.52 6.54 -40.20
C VAL A 22 12.17 5.55 -39.08
N MET A 23 11.44 6.04 -38.09
CA MET A 23 10.73 5.21 -37.12
C MET A 23 9.69 4.42 -37.91
N ARG A 24 10.04 3.21 -38.36
CA ARG A 24 9.04 2.20 -38.71
C ARG A 24 8.18 2.02 -37.46
N LYS A 25 6.97 2.60 -37.46
CA LYS A 25 5.91 2.25 -36.52
C LYS A 25 5.60 0.77 -36.71
N VAL A 26 6.32 -0.10 -36.02
CA VAL A 26 5.89 -1.48 -35.82
C VAL A 26 4.60 -1.37 -35.01
N LYS A 27 3.46 -1.49 -35.68
CA LYS A 27 2.17 -1.68 -35.00
C LYS A 27 2.37 -2.84 -34.02
N PRO A 28 2.03 -2.71 -32.73
CA PRO A 28 2.15 -3.83 -31.81
C PRO A 28 1.35 -5.00 -32.41
N LYS A 29 1.98 -6.17 -32.58
CA LYS A 29 1.27 -7.40 -32.97
C LYS A 29 0.11 -7.57 -32.00
N ARG A 30 -1.13 -7.43 -32.48
CA ARG A 30 -2.32 -7.68 -31.67
C ARG A 30 -2.17 -9.10 -31.14
N ARG A 31 -2.15 -9.27 -29.81
CA ARG A 31 -2.23 -10.61 -29.21
C ARG A 31 -3.51 -11.25 -29.76
N PRO A 32 -3.47 -12.51 -30.23
CA PRO A 32 -4.67 -13.15 -30.72
C PRO A 32 -5.60 -13.37 -29.51
N MET A 33 -6.82 -12.83 -29.61
CA MET A 33 -7.79 -12.76 -28.50
C MET A 33 -8.95 -13.71 -28.77
N LEU A 34 -9.52 -14.28 -27.71
CA LEU A 34 -10.78 -15.01 -27.77
C LEU A 34 -11.92 -14.00 -28.01
N ASP A 35 -12.70 -14.20 -29.06
CA ASP A 35 -13.80 -13.31 -29.45
C ASP A 35 -15.03 -14.08 -29.95
N THR A 36 -16.08 -13.36 -30.35
CA THR A 36 -17.37 -13.94 -30.76
C THR A 36 -17.29 -14.77 -32.05
N LYS A 37 -16.22 -14.63 -32.85
CA LYS A 37 -16.06 -15.33 -34.14
C LYS A 37 -15.07 -16.48 -34.06
N THR A 38 -14.28 -16.55 -32.99
CA THR A 38 -13.25 -17.56 -32.76
C THR A 38 -13.83 -18.96 -32.94
N THR A 39 -13.30 -19.70 -33.91
CA THR A 39 -13.67 -21.07 -34.23
C THR A 39 -12.93 -22.08 -33.35
N PRO A 40 -13.35 -23.36 -33.31
CA PRO A 40 -12.63 -24.42 -32.57
C PRO A 40 -11.18 -24.61 -33.04
N HIS A 41 -10.91 -24.40 -34.33
CA HIS A 41 -9.56 -24.49 -34.91
C HIS A 41 -8.67 -23.34 -34.44
N GLU A 42 -9.19 -22.11 -34.49
CA GLU A 42 -8.49 -20.93 -33.99
C GLU A 42 -8.26 -21.03 -32.48
N LEU A 43 -9.23 -21.52 -31.71
CA LEU A 43 -9.04 -21.79 -30.27
C LEU A 43 -7.88 -22.75 -30.04
N ALA A 44 -7.76 -23.83 -30.82
CA ALA A 44 -6.63 -24.76 -30.68
C ALA A 44 -5.29 -24.04 -30.90
N VAL A 45 -5.20 -23.18 -31.93
CA VAL A 45 -4.02 -22.36 -32.22
C VAL A 45 -3.72 -21.40 -31.08
N LEU A 46 -4.72 -20.72 -30.52
CA LEU A 46 -4.59 -19.84 -29.34
C LEU A 46 -4.03 -20.59 -28.12
N LEU A 47 -4.42 -21.85 -27.93
CA LEU A 47 -3.90 -22.72 -26.88
C LEU A 47 -2.52 -23.30 -27.21
N GLY A 48 -1.95 -22.99 -28.38
CA GLY A 48 -0.66 -23.48 -28.85
C GLY A 48 -0.66 -24.98 -29.11
N THR A 49 -1.73 -25.51 -29.70
CA THR A 49 -1.87 -26.90 -30.13
C THR A 49 -2.60 -26.95 -31.48
N THR A 50 -2.68 -28.14 -32.10
CA THR A 50 -3.53 -28.36 -33.28
C THR A 50 -4.93 -28.83 -32.85
N TYR A 51 -5.93 -28.58 -33.69
CA TYR A 51 -7.31 -29.02 -33.44
C TYR A 51 -7.38 -30.55 -33.27
N SER A 52 -6.72 -31.32 -34.14
CA SER A 52 -6.67 -32.78 -34.06
C SER A 52 -6.08 -33.27 -32.72
N LYS A 53 -5.00 -32.63 -32.24
CA LYS A 53 -4.36 -32.98 -30.96
C LYS A 53 -5.25 -32.60 -29.76
N LEU A 54 -5.98 -31.49 -29.86
CA LEU A 54 -6.94 -31.06 -28.84
C LEU A 54 -8.12 -32.05 -28.76
N CYS A 55 -8.73 -32.41 -29.89
CA CYS A 55 -9.78 -33.41 -29.97
C CYS A 55 -9.33 -34.78 -29.46
N TYR A 56 -8.13 -35.22 -29.85
CA TYR A 56 -7.55 -36.46 -29.34
C TYR A 56 -7.42 -36.44 -27.81
N THR A 57 -6.95 -35.33 -27.25
CA THR A 57 -6.79 -35.17 -25.79
C THR A 57 -8.13 -35.20 -25.06
N LEU A 58 -9.15 -34.52 -25.58
CA LEU A 58 -10.44 -34.40 -24.89
C LEU A 58 -11.35 -35.62 -25.09
N TYR A 59 -11.40 -36.17 -26.32
CA TYR A 59 -12.38 -37.18 -26.69
C TYR A 59 -11.81 -38.60 -26.75
N LYS A 60 -10.57 -38.81 -27.21
CA LYS A 60 -9.98 -40.16 -27.28
C LYS A 60 -9.32 -40.58 -25.98
N LYS A 61 -8.53 -39.69 -25.36
CA LYS A 61 -7.95 -39.97 -24.03
C LYS A 61 -8.98 -39.89 -22.91
N HIS A 62 -10.11 -39.22 -23.16
CA HIS A 62 -11.14 -38.83 -22.20
C HIS A 62 -10.61 -37.93 -21.09
N THR A 63 -11.32 -36.83 -20.83
CA THR A 63 -10.97 -35.87 -19.78
C THR A 63 -10.81 -36.55 -18.41
N ASP A 64 -11.53 -37.65 -18.17
CA ASP A 64 -11.50 -38.32 -16.87
C ASP A 64 -10.16 -38.98 -16.55
N ASN A 65 -9.42 -39.41 -17.58
CA ASN A 65 -8.08 -39.97 -17.43
C ASN A 65 -7.00 -38.88 -17.29
N LEU A 66 -7.38 -37.60 -17.35
CA LEU A 66 -6.49 -36.45 -17.29
C LEU A 66 -6.51 -35.72 -15.95
N TYR A 67 -7.13 -36.30 -14.92
CA TYR A 67 -7.09 -35.81 -13.55
C TYR A 67 -6.42 -36.82 -12.60
N LYS A 68 -5.91 -36.31 -11.49
CA LYS A 68 -5.50 -37.07 -10.31
C LYS A 68 -6.34 -36.58 -9.13
N ASP A 69 -7.11 -37.49 -8.57
CA ASP A 69 -7.92 -37.25 -7.38
C ASP A 69 -7.11 -37.53 -6.11
N PHE A 70 -7.25 -36.66 -5.12
CA PHE A 70 -6.70 -36.86 -3.78
C PHE A 70 -7.53 -36.09 -2.75
N THR A 71 -7.33 -36.38 -1.46
CA THR A 71 -8.09 -35.76 -0.37
C THR A 71 -7.19 -34.92 0.52
N ILE A 72 -7.72 -33.82 1.03
CA ILE A 72 -7.06 -32.98 2.05
C ILE A 72 -8.00 -32.85 3.26
N PRO A 73 -7.52 -32.95 4.50
CA PRO A 73 -8.34 -32.70 5.70
C PRO A 73 -8.84 -31.24 5.74
N LYS A 74 -10.11 -31.05 6.09
CA LYS A 74 -10.67 -29.73 6.37
C LYS A 74 -10.32 -29.28 7.79
N LYS A 75 -10.21 -27.97 7.99
CA LYS A 75 -9.93 -27.36 9.31
C LYS A 75 -10.96 -27.71 10.39
N ASN A 76 -12.21 -27.95 10.00
CA ASN A 76 -13.32 -28.22 10.91
C ASN A 76 -13.70 -29.71 10.93
N GLY A 77 -12.79 -30.60 10.49
CA GLY A 77 -13.07 -32.03 10.33
C GLY A 77 -13.63 -32.41 8.95
N GLY A 78 -13.49 -33.68 8.60
CA GLY A 78 -13.84 -34.25 7.30
C GLY A 78 -12.79 -34.00 6.21
N VAL A 79 -13.09 -34.45 4.99
CA VAL A 79 -12.17 -34.40 3.84
C VAL A 79 -12.66 -33.48 2.72
N ARG A 80 -11.72 -32.90 1.98
CA ARG A 80 -11.93 -32.15 0.75
C ARG A 80 -11.31 -32.95 -0.40
N LYS A 81 -12.14 -33.46 -1.30
CA LYS A 81 -11.69 -34.05 -2.55
C LYS A 81 -11.15 -32.95 -3.47
N ILE A 82 -9.94 -33.11 -3.96
CA ILE A 82 -9.29 -32.24 -4.94
C ILE A 82 -9.01 -33.08 -6.18
N SER A 83 -9.32 -32.51 -7.34
CA SER A 83 -9.09 -33.11 -8.64
C SER A 83 -8.12 -32.22 -9.40
N SER A 84 -6.84 -32.61 -9.44
CA SER A 84 -5.79 -31.84 -10.09
C SER A 84 -5.55 -32.34 -11.53
N PRO A 85 -5.53 -31.46 -12.53
CA PRO A 85 -5.29 -31.86 -13.91
C PRO A 85 -3.83 -32.33 -14.10
N LYS A 86 -3.64 -33.38 -14.89
CA LYS A 86 -2.33 -33.87 -15.35
C LYS A 86 -1.64 -32.80 -16.22
N PRO A 87 -0.29 -32.82 -16.34
CA PRO A 87 0.47 -31.73 -16.96
C PRO A 87 -0.03 -31.26 -18.33
N ILE A 88 -0.44 -32.19 -19.20
CA ILE A 88 -0.96 -31.87 -20.55
C ILE A 88 -2.22 -30.99 -20.46
N LEU A 89 -3.23 -31.43 -19.68
CA LEU A 89 -4.47 -30.68 -19.51
C LEU A 89 -4.26 -29.40 -18.70
N LYS A 90 -3.39 -29.45 -17.68
CA LYS A 90 -3.03 -28.29 -16.86
C LYS A 90 -2.44 -27.17 -17.71
N ASN A 91 -1.61 -27.49 -18.69
CA ASN A 91 -1.04 -26.51 -19.63
C ASN A 91 -2.13 -25.86 -20.49
N LEU A 92 -3.02 -26.68 -21.09
CA LEU A 92 -4.16 -26.18 -21.88
C LEU A 92 -5.06 -25.26 -21.05
N GLN A 93 -5.43 -25.70 -19.84
CA GLN A 93 -6.24 -24.91 -18.92
C GLN A 93 -5.55 -23.62 -18.47
N SER A 94 -4.23 -23.64 -18.25
CA SER A 94 -3.49 -22.44 -17.86
C SER A 94 -3.48 -21.39 -18.96
N LYS A 95 -3.30 -21.80 -20.23
CA LYS A 95 -3.39 -20.91 -21.38
C LYS A 95 -4.82 -20.40 -21.59
N LEU A 96 -5.80 -21.28 -21.49
CA LEU A 96 -7.22 -20.93 -21.58
C LEU A 96 -7.62 -19.93 -20.49
N LYS A 97 -7.11 -20.07 -19.27
CA LYS A 97 -7.35 -19.13 -18.18
C LYS A 97 -6.95 -17.71 -18.56
N LEU A 98 -5.80 -17.52 -19.21
CA LEU A 98 -5.35 -16.20 -19.67
C LEU A 98 -6.34 -15.58 -20.67
N LEU A 99 -6.79 -16.38 -21.64
CA LEU A 99 -7.79 -15.93 -22.63
C LEU A 99 -9.13 -15.57 -21.97
N LEU A 100 -9.57 -16.36 -20.97
CA LEU A 100 -10.79 -16.09 -20.22
C LEU A 100 -10.66 -14.84 -19.34
N ASP A 101 -9.51 -14.63 -18.70
CA ASP A 101 -9.24 -13.44 -17.88
C ASP A 101 -9.26 -12.15 -18.74
N ASP A 102 -8.80 -12.22 -20.00
CA ASP A 102 -8.79 -11.07 -20.92
C ASP A 102 -10.21 -10.58 -21.27
N ILE A 103 -11.14 -11.51 -21.50
CA ILE A 103 -12.55 -11.21 -21.81
C ILE A 103 -13.40 -11.01 -20.57
N TYR A 104 -12.96 -11.49 -19.40
CA TYR A 104 -13.68 -11.33 -18.15
C TYR A 104 -13.63 -9.88 -17.67
N ARG A 105 -14.79 -9.38 -17.25
CA ARG A 105 -14.92 -8.11 -16.54
C ARG A 105 -15.44 -8.40 -15.13
N PRO A 106 -14.59 -8.32 -14.09
CA PRO A 106 -15.00 -8.69 -12.75
C PRO A 106 -16.03 -7.73 -12.17
N HIS A 107 -17.06 -8.27 -11.51
CA HIS A 107 -18.03 -7.47 -10.77
C HIS A 107 -17.31 -6.78 -9.58
N PRO A 108 -17.59 -5.51 -9.23
CA PRO A 108 -16.89 -4.80 -8.14
C PRO A 108 -16.91 -5.53 -6.79
N SER A 109 -18.00 -6.23 -6.48
CA SER A 109 -18.15 -7.01 -5.24
C SER A 109 -17.38 -8.34 -5.21
N ALA A 110 -16.88 -8.84 -6.34
CA ALA A 110 -16.14 -10.08 -6.40
C ALA A 110 -14.65 -9.85 -6.13
N SER A 111 -14.05 -10.66 -5.25
CA SER A 111 -12.67 -10.43 -4.77
C SER A 111 -11.71 -11.58 -5.05
N ALA A 112 -12.17 -12.83 -4.95
CA ALA A 112 -11.28 -13.99 -5.06
C ALA A 112 -10.78 -14.20 -6.50
N PHE A 113 -9.52 -14.62 -6.63
CA PHE A 113 -8.89 -14.99 -7.92
C PHE A 113 -8.87 -13.88 -8.98
N ILE A 114 -9.00 -12.62 -8.57
CA ILE A 114 -8.94 -11.45 -9.46
C ILE A 114 -7.66 -10.69 -9.15
N ALA A 115 -6.90 -10.35 -10.19
CA ALA A 115 -5.66 -9.59 -10.05
C ALA A 115 -5.91 -8.28 -9.26
N ASN A 116 -4.98 -7.94 -8.37
CA ASN A 116 -5.05 -6.76 -7.48
C ASN A 116 -6.26 -6.73 -6.53
N ARG A 117 -7.01 -7.84 -6.41
CA ARG A 117 -8.03 -8.03 -5.37
C ARG A 117 -7.59 -9.18 -4.47
N GLY A 118 -8.01 -9.11 -3.21
CA GLY A 118 -7.62 -10.09 -2.21
C GLY A 118 -8.44 -9.95 -0.95
N LEU A 119 -7.97 -10.57 0.14
CA LEU A 119 -8.66 -10.55 1.43
C LEU A 119 -8.91 -9.13 1.94
N ILE A 120 -7.93 -8.22 1.76
CA ILE A 120 -8.06 -6.82 2.21
C ILE A 120 -9.15 -6.11 1.42
N TYR A 121 -9.14 -6.22 0.09
CA TYR A 121 -10.19 -5.67 -0.76
C TYR A 121 -11.58 -6.19 -0.36
N ASN A 122 -11.70 -7.49 -0.08
CA ASN A 122 -12.96 -8.11 0.32
C ASN A 122 -13.45 -7.65 1.70
N THR A 123 -12.53 -7.45 2.65
CA THR A 123 -12.86 -7.17 4.06
C THR A 123 -13.09 -5.69 4.35
N THR A 124 -12.42 -4.80 3.60
CA THR A 124 -12.45 -3.35 3.84
C THR A 124 -13.86 -2.74 3.86
N PRO A 125 -14.79 -3.10 2.95
CA PRO A 125 -16.16 -2.56 2.98
C PRO A 125 -16.94 -2.88 4.25
N HIS A 126 -16.51 -3.88 5.04
CA HIS A 126 -17.21 -4.39 6.20
C HIS A 126 -16.64 -3.91 7.55
N ILE A 127 -15.73 -2.92 7.52
CA ILE A 127 -15.15 -2.34 8.74
C ILE A 127 -16.20 -1.52 9.51
N LYS A 128 -16.18 -1.59 10.85
CA LYS A 128 -17.02 -0.77 11.76
C LYS A 128 -18.53 -0.88 11.46
N LYS A 129 -19.01 -2.10 11.21
CA LYS A 129 -20.42 -2.37 10.91
C LYS A 129 -21.14 -2.90 12.14
N ALA A 130 -22.40 -2.52 12.31
CA ALA A 130 -23.21 -2.99 13.43
C ALA A 130 -23.53 -4.49 13.34
N LEU A 131 -23.66 -5.01 12.12
CA LEU A 131 -23.88 -6.43 11.82
C LEU A 131 -23.08 -6.86 10.60
N ILE A 132 -22.49 -8.04 10.68
CA ILE A 132 -21.92 -8.78 9.55
C ILE A 132 -22.69 -10.09 9.43
N PHE A 133 -23.17 -10.39 8.24
CA PHE A 133 -23.88 -11.62 7.94
C PHE A 133 -23.11 -12.39 6.85
N ASN A 134 -22.54 -13.53 7.23
CA ASN A 134 -21.73 -14.37 6.36
C ASN A 134 -22.53 -15.61 5.94
N ILE A 135 -22.39 -15.97 4.66
CA ILE A 135 -23.08 -17.10 4.05
C ILE A 135 -22.05 -17.87 3.22
N ASP A 136 -22.08 -19.20 3.32
CA ASP A 136 -21.25 -20.11 2.52
C ASP A 136 -22.16 -20.87 1.54
N LEU A 137 -21.71 -21.08 0.30
CA LEU A 137 -22.46 -21.84 -0.69
C LEU A 137 -22.10 -23.32 -0.65
N LYS A 138 -23.12 -24.19 -0.55
CA LYS A 138 -22.94 -25.64 -0.53
C LYS A 138 -22.48 -26.16 -1.89
N SER A 139 -21.40 -26.95 -1.89
CA SER A 139 -20.86 -27.61 -3.09
C SER A 139 -20.64 -26.66 -4.27
N PHE A 140 -20.09 -25.48 -4.01
CA PHE A 140 -19.96 -24.38 -4.98
C PHE A 140 -19.46 -24.82 -6.37
N TYR A 141 -18.28 -25.44 -6.44
CA TYR A 141 -17.73 -25.93 -7.72
C TYR A 141 -18.59 -27.03 -8.35
N GLY A 142 -19.08 -27.98 -7.54
CA GLY A 142 -19.95 -29.06 -8.01
C GLY A 142 -21.32 -28.60 -8.52
N SER A 143 -21.79 -27.40 -8.13
CA SER A 143 -23.02 -26.80 -8.65
C SER A 143 -22.85 -26.14 -10.03
N ILE A 144 -21.61 -25.98 -10.50
CA ILE A 144 -21.29 -25.36 -11.78
C ILE A 144 -20.99 -26.47 -12.79
N HIS A 145 -22.06 -26.95 -13.43
CA HIS A 145 -22.00 -28.02 -14.41
C HIS A 145 -21.72 -27.54 -15.83
N PHE A 146 -21.36 -28.46 -16.71
CA PHE A 146 -21.01 -28.27 -18.11
C PHE A 146 -21.98 -27.34 -18.87
N GLY A 147 -23.28 -27.60 -18.76
CA GLY A 147 -24.32 -26.78 -19.38
C GLY A 147 -24.30 -25.32 -18.93
N ARG A 148 -24.01 -25.03 -17.65
CA ARG A 148 -23.89 -23.65 -17.14
C ARG A 148 -22.67 -22.96 -17.74
N VAL A 149 -21.54 -23.66 -17.85
CA VAL A 149 -20.32 -23.13 -18.46
C VAL A 149 -20.56 -22.80 -19.93
N LYS A 150 -21.07 -23.77 -20.71
CA LYS A 150 -21.41 -23.58 -22.12
C LYS A 150 -22.41 -22.43 -22.30
N GLY A 151 -23.53 -22.45 -21.58
CA GLY A 151 -24.58 -21.44 -21.68
C GLY A 151 -24.11 -20.03 -21.30
N MET A 152 -23.26 -19.91 -20.28
CA MET A 152 -22.65 -18.63 -19.89
C MET A 152 -21.78 -18.05 -21.00
N LEU A 153 -20.96 -18.86 -21.66
CA LEU A 153 -20.08 -18.42 -22.73
C LEU A 153 -20.84 -18.02 -24.01
N ILE A 154 -21.97 -18.67 -24.29
CA ILE A 154 -22.85 -18.32 -25.42
C ILE A 154 -23.65 -17.05 -25.14
N SER A 155 -24.00 -16.82 -23.87
CA SER A 155 -24.83 -15.68 -23.47
C SER A 155 -24.05 -14.35 -23.47
N LYS A 156 -24.79 -13.23 -23.48
CA LYS A 156 -24.20 -11.90 -23.23
C LYS A 156 -23.49 -11.88 -21.87
N PRO A 157 -22.32 -11.22 -21.75
CA PRO A 157 -21.68 -10.37 -22.75
C PRO A 157 -20.69 -11.10 -23.68
N TYR A 158 -20.48 -12.42 -23.53
CA TYR A 158 -19.39 -13.12 -24.20
C TYR A 158 -19.73 -13.56 -25.62
N CYS A 159 -20.97 -14.00 -25.85
CA CYS A 159 -21.50 -14.30 -27.19
C CYS A 159 -20.58 -15.17 -28.05
N LEU A 160 -19.91 -16.16 -27.44
CA LEU A 160 -19.04 -17.09 -28.17
C LEU A 160 -19.87 -18.03 -29.02
N ARG A 161 -19.27 -18.52 -30.11
CA ARG A 161 -19.86 -19.58 -30.93
C ARG A 161 -20.15 -20.81 -30.07
N GLU A 162 -21.25 -21.49 -30.38
CA GLU A 162 -21.70 -22.66 -29.61
C GLU A 162 -20.68 -23.80 -29.60
N ASP A 163 -20.08 -24.10 -30.75
CA ASP A 163 -19.04 -25.12 -30.93
C ASP A 163 -17.80 -24.85 -30.06
N THR A 164 -17.40 -23.60 -29.98
CA THR A 164 -16.23 -23.13 -29.25
C THR A 164 -16.50 -23.08 -27.76
N ALA A 165 -17.68 -22.61 -27.35
CA ALA A 165 -18.14 -22.66 -25.97
C ALA A 165 -18.24 -24.10 -25.45
N GLN A 166 -18.71 -25.03 -26.29
CA GLN A 166 -18.76 -26.46 -25.98
C GLN A 166 -17.36 -27.04 -25.78
N LEU A 167 -16.42 -26.72 -26.67
CA LEU A 167 -15.03 -27.17 -26.56
C LEU A 167 -14.36 -26.63 -25.29
N ILE A 168 -14.56 -25.35 -24.96
CA ILE A 168 -14.09 -24.72 -23.71
C ILE A 168 -14.68 -25.44 -22.49
N ALA A 169 -15.99 -25.75 -22.51
CA ALA A 169 -16.64 -26.46 -21.43
C ALA A 169 -16.06 -27.88 -21.24
N HIS A 170 -15.71 -28.59 -22.32
CA HIS A 170 -15.03 -29.90 -22.25
C HIS A 170 -13.62 -29.80 -21.65
N ILE A 171 -12.89 -28.73 -21.94
CA ILE A 171 -11.57 -28.49 -21.32
C ILE A 171 -11.70 -28.22 -19.82
N CYS A 172 -12.75 -27.51 -19.39
CA CYS A 172 -12.90 -27.04 -18.01
C CYS A 172 -13.58 -28.04 -17.07
N CYS A 173 -14.46 -28.90 -17.58
CA CYS A 173 -15.26 -29.78 -16.73
C CYS A 173 -14.68 -31.19 -16.60
N TYR A 174 -14.74 -31.73 -15.38
CA TYR A 174 -14.45 -33.11 -15.00
C TYR A 174 -15.71 -33.71 -14.35
N TYR A 175 -16.13 -34.91 -14.76
CA TYR A 175 -17.44 -35.47 -14.39
C TYR A 175 -18.59 -34.46 -14.49
N LYS A 176 -18.69 -33.79 -15.65
CA LYS A 176 -19.70 -32.77 -15.96
C LYS A 176 -19.71 -31.52 -15.08
N THR A 177 -18.77 -31.32 -14.17
CA THR A 177 -18.69 -30.12 -13.30
C THR A 177 -17.29 -29.52 -13.33
N ILE A 178 -17.13 -28.26 -12.91
CA ILE A 178 -15.78 -27.71 -12.77
C ILE A 178 -15.10 -28.32 -11.52
N PRO A 179 -13.87 -28.85 -11.63
CA PRO A 179 -13.20 -29.47 -10.50
C PRO A 179 -12.53 -28.44 -9.59
N GLN A 180 -12.42 -28.79 -8.31
CA GLN A 180 -11.55 -28.08 -7.38
C GLN A 180 -10.09 -28.48 -7.65
N GLY A 181 -9.28 -27.55 -8.16
CA GLY A 181 -7.85 -27.79 -8.46
C GLY A 181 -7.44 -27.43 -9.89
N ALA A 182 -8.40 -27.26 -10.82
CA ALA A 182 -8.09 -26.82 -12.18
C ALA A 182 -7.84 -25.31 -12.27
N PRO A 183 -6.86 -24.85 -13.08
CA PRO A 183 -6.58 -23.43 -13.30
C PRO A 183 -7.80 -22.62 -13.75
N THR A 184 -8.60 -23.13 -14.67
CA THR A 184 -9.76 -22.42 -15.25
C THR A 184 -10.96 -22.31 -14.31
N SER A 185 -11.12 -23.24 -13.35
CA SER A 185 -12.28 -23.27 -12.44
C SER A 185 -12.45 -21.96 -11.66
N THR A 186 -11.34 -21.31 -11.32
CA THR A 186 -11.34 -20.03 -10.60
C THR A 186 -12.00 -18.92 -11.42
N THR A 187 -11.55 -18.68 -12.65
CA THR A 187 -12.12 -17.67 -13.55
C THR A 187 -13.55 -18.02 -13.96
N ILE A 188 -13.82 -19.29 -14.32
CA ILE A 188 -15.16 -19.74 -14.71
C ILE A 188 -16.18 -19.54 -13.59
N SER A 189 -15.84 -19.90 -12.35
CA SER A 189 -16.76 -19.70 -11.23
C SER A 189 -17.14 -18.23 -11.01
N ASN A 190 -16.18 -17.33 -11.20
CA ASN A 190 -16.39 -15.88 -11.13
C ASN A 190 -17.22 -15.33 -12.30
N MET A 191 -17.02 -15.85 -13.52
CA MET A 191 -17.84 -15.49 -14.68
C MET A 191 -19.30 -15.91 -14.48
N ILE A 192 -19.54 -17.12 -13.96
CA ILE A 192 -20.88 -17.64 -13.64
C ILE A 192 -21.58 -16.80 -12.57
N CYS A 193 -20.85 -16.42 -11.51
CA CYS A 193 -21.42 -15.66 -10.41
C CYS A 193 -21.75 -14.19 -10.78
N ARG A 194 -21.42 -13.70 -11.99
CA ARG A 194 -21.69 -12.30 -12.36
C ARG A 194 -23.16 -11.92 -12.23
N ARG A 195 -24.09 -12.82 -12.59
CA ARG A 195 -25.53 -12.59 -12.44
C ARG A 195 -25.94 -12.55 -10.96
N LEU A 196 -25.49 -13.53 -10.19
CA LEU A 196 -25.69 -13.61 -8.74
C LEU A 196 -25.18 -12.32 -8.06
N ASP A 197 -23.96 -11.90 -8.37
CA ASP A 197 -23.32 -10.71 -7.79
C ASP A 197 -24.13 -9.44 -8.05
N ARG A 198 -24.66 -9.30 -9.27
CA ARG A 198 -25.52 -8.16 -9.64
C ARG A 198 -26.82 -8.15 -8.82
N GLU A 199 -27.51 -9.29 -8.73
CA GLU A 199 -28.77 -9.40 -8.00
C GLU A 199 -28.58 -9.21 -6.49
N LEU A 200 -27.53 -9.79 -5.90
CA LEU A 200 -27.19 -9.61 -4.49
C LEU A 200 -26.71 -8.20 -4.17
N SER A 201 -25.97 -7.54 -5.08
CA SER A 201 -25.58 -6.14 -4.91
C SER A 201 -26.79 -5.21 -4.94
N PHE A 202 -27.76 -5.49 -5.80
CA PHE A 202 -29.02 -4.75 -5.82
C PHE A 202 -29.82 -4.94 -4.53
N LEU A 203 -29.95 -6.19 -4.06
CA LEU A 203 -30.60 -6.51 -2.79
C LEU A 203 -29.91 -5.81 -1.62
N ALA A 204 -28.56 -5.81 -1.59
CA ALA A 204 -27.78 -5.11 -0.58
C ALA A 204 -28.05 -3.60 -0.62
N LYS A 205 -28.01 -2.99 -1.80
CA LYS A 205 -28.26 -1.54 -1.97
C LYS A 205 -29.65 -1.15 -1.48
N LYS A 206 -30.70 -1.92 -1.83
CA LYS A 206 -32.08 -1.70 -1.38
C LYS A 206 -32.21 -1.71 0.15
N ASN A 207 -31.39 -2.52 0.82
CA ASN A 207 -31.40 -2.69 2.28
C ASN A 207 -30.29 -1.89 2.99
N HIS A 208 -29.67 -0.90 2.31
CA HIS A 208 -28.56 -0.10 2.84
C HIS A 208 -27.39 -0.92 3.41
N ALA A 209 -27.14 -2.08 2.79
CA ALA A 209 -26.10 -3.02 3.15
C ALA A 209 -24.92 -2.96 2.17
N TYR A 210 -23.75 -3.41 2.63
CA TYR A 210 -22.58 -3.66 1.81
C TYR A 210 -22.52 -5.13 1.47
N TYR A 211 -22.14 -5.47 0.25
CA TYR A 211 -22.01 -6.85 -0.22
C TYR A 211 -20.66 -7.09 -0.89
N THR A 212 -19.99 -8.18 -0.48
CA THR A 212 -18.80 -8.73 -1.15
C THR A 212 -18.89 -10.25 -1.26
N ARG A 213 -18.16 -10.80 -2.24
CA ARG A 213 -18.00 -12.24 -2.46
C ARG A 213 -16.54 -12.61 -2.59
N TYR A 214 -16.12 -13.60 -1.80
CA TYR A 214 -14.83 -14.24 -1.89
C TYR A 214 -15.02 -15.72 -2.23
N ALA A 215 -14.93 -16.06 -3.52
CA ALA A 215 -15.26 -17.39 -4.03
C ALA A 215 -16.70 -17.79 -3.67
N ASP A 216 -16.88 -18.77 -2.80
CA ASP A 216 -18.16 -19.27 -2.27
C ASP A 216 -18.64 -18.54 -1.01
N ASP A 217 -17.78 -17.75 -0.36
CA ASP A 217 -18.13 -16.94 0.81
C ASP A 217 -18.80 -15.64 0.37
N LEU A 218 -20.06 -15.45 0.78
CA LEU A 218 -20.81 -14.21 0.63
C LEU A 218 -20.82 -13.45 1.95
N THR A 219 -20.66 -12.13 1.90
CA THR A 219 -20.69 -11.28 3.10
C THR A 219 -21.58 -10.07 2.88
N PHE A 220 -22.56 -9.92 3.76
CA PHE A 220 -23.35 -8.71 3.90
C PHE A 220 -22.94 -7.98 5.18
N SER A 221 -23.01 -6.64 5.18
CA SER A 221 -22.86 -5.89 6.42
C SER A 221 -23.70 -4.62 6.45
N PHE A 222 -24.07 -4.22 7.66
CA PHE A 222 -25.04 -3.15 7.91
C PHE A 222 -24.48 -2.13 8.90
N HIS A 223 -24.70 -0.84 8.65
CA HIS A 223 -24.34 0.21 9.59
C HIS A 223 -25.23 0.25 10.83
N LYS A 224 -26.51 -0.14 10.68
CA LYS A 224 -27.50 -0.20 11.75
C LYS A 224 -28.25 -1.52 11.64
N ILE A 225 -28.62 -2.11 12.77
CA ILE A 225 -29.45 -3.32 12.80
C ILE A 225 -30.90 -2.87 12.69
N LYS A 226 -31.56 -3.22 11.58
CA LYS A 226 -32.97 -2.96 11.30
C LYS A 226 -33.58 -4.14 10.53
N PRO A 227 -34.90 -4.36 10.60
CA PRO A 227 -35.57 -5.32 9.72
C PRO A 227 -35.20 -5.07 8.25
N ASN A 228 -34.92 -6.13 7.50
CA ASN A 228 -34.43 -6.07 6.13
C ASN A 228 -34.75 -7.37 5.36
N GLU A 229 -34.63 -7.32 4.03
CA GLU A 229 -34.89 -8.45 3.13
C GLU A 229 -33.64 -9.33 2.87
N ILE A 230 -32.67 -9.34 3.79
CA ILE A 230 -31.43 -10.14 3.66
C ILE A 230 -31.36 -11.16 4.78
N CYS A 231 -31.50 -10.74 6.03
CA CYS A 231 -31.40 -11.60 7.19
C CYS A 231 -32.37 -11.19 8.30
N ALA A 232 -32.80 -12.18 9.07
CA ALA A 232 -33.64 -12.03 10.25
C ALA A 232 -32.94 -12.65 11.47
N PHE A 233 -33.27 -12.15 12.65
CA PHE A 233 -32.80 -12.73 13.92
C PHE A 233 -33.95 -13.50 14.56
N GLU A 234 -33.82 -14.82 14.62
CA GLU A 234 -34.84 -15.76 15.08
C GLU A 234 -34.15 -16.87 15.89
N ASP A 235 -34.77 -17.36 16.95
CA ASP A 235 -34.21 -18.43 17.81
C ASP A 235 -32.77 -18.15 18.29
N ASN A 236 -32.49 -16.89 18.61
CA ASN A 236 -31.15 -16.40 18.99
C ASN A 236 -30.05 -16.57 17.92
N ILE A 237 -30.43 -16.83 16.67
CA ILE A 237 -29.51 -16.98 15.55
C ILE A 237 -29.91 -16.10 14.37
N TRP A 238 -28.91 -15.67 13.59
CA TRP A 238 -29.16 -14.94 12.34
C TRP A 238 -29.41 -15.93 11.20
N LYS A 239 -30.57 -15.82 10.55
CA LYS A 239 -30.97 -16.67 9.42
C LYS A 239 -31.12 -15.85 8.13
N PRO A 240 -30.87 -16.46 6.95
CA PRO A 240 -31.12 -15.79 5.68
C PRO A 240 -32.63 -15.66 5.45
N SER A 241 -33.08 -14.51 4.96
CA SER A 241 -34.48 -14.29 4.59
C SER A 241 -34.87 -15.05 3.32
N ASP A 242 -36.18 -15.28 3.12
CA ASP A 242 -36.71 -15.92 1.90
C ASP A 242 -36.30 -15.20 0.63
N ARG A 243 -36.26 -13.86 0.66
CA ARG A 243 -35.83 -13.07 -0.50
C ARG A 243 -34.40 -13.39 -0.90
N LEU A 244 -33.50 -13.50 0.07
CA LEU A 244 -32.10 -13.85 -0.17
C LEU A 244 -31.95 -15.30 -0.65
N ILE A 245 -32.67 -16.23 -0.01
CA ILE A 245 -32.71 -17.65 -0.41
C ILE A 245 -33.14 -17.78 -1.87
N ASN A 246 -34.20 -17.07 -2.26
CA ASN A 246 -34.74 -17.07 -3.61
C ASN A 246 -33.76 -16.52 -4.65
N VAL A 247 -33.03 -15.42 -4.34
CA VAL A 247 -32.00 -14.92 -5.26
C VAL A 247 -30.89 -15.94 -5.45
N ILE A 248 -30.44 -16.59 -4.38
CA ILE A 248 -29.37 -17.60 -4.45
C ILE A 248 -29.83 -18.86 -5.21
N SER A 249 -31.05 -19.35 -4.94
CA SER A 249 -31.61 -20.54 -5.59
C SER A 249 -31.91 -20.31 -7.07
N ASN A 250 -32.38 -19.13 -7.46
CA ASN A 250 -32.59 -18.74 -8.86
C ASN A 250 -31.29 -18.70 -9.68
N ASN A 251 -30.15 -18.56 -9.01
CA ASN A 251 -28.82 -18.68 -9.62
C ASN A 251 -28.23 -20.08 -9.48
N THR A 252 -29.06 -21.09 -9.16
CA THR A 252 -28.69 -22.51 -9.06
C THR A 252 -27.61 -22.79 -8.01
N PHE A 253 -27.61 -22.01 -6.93
CA PHE A 253 -26.77 -22.24 -5.76
C PHE A 253 -27.63 -22.60 -4.54
N LYS A 254 -27.02 -23.22 -3.53
CA LYS A 254 -27.69 -23.55 -2.27
C LYS A 254 -26.88 -22.99 -1.11
N ILE A 255 -27.57 -22.44 -0.11
CA ILE A 255 -26.94 -21.95 1.11
C ILE A 255 -26.51 -23.13 1.98
N ASN A 256 -25.36 -22.98 2.63
CA ASN A 256 -24.91 -23.85 3.70
C ASN A 256 -25.33 -23.30 5.06
N ASN A 257 -26.47 -23.76 5.57
CA ASN A 257 -27.06 -23.24 6.81
C ASN A 257 -26.13 -23.41 8.03
N THR A 258 -25.34 -24.49 8.09
CA THR A 258 -24.44 -24.75 9.23
C THR A 258 -23.24 -23.80 9.31
N LYS A 259 -22.91 -23.14 8.20
CA LYS A 259 -21.82 -22.15 8.14
C LYS A 259 -22.33 -20.71 8.00
N THR A 260 -23.63 -20.54 7.89
CA THR A 260 -24.26 -19.23 7.86
C THR A 260 -24.26 -18.65 9.27
N ARG A 261 -23.84 -17.40 9.41
CA ARG A 261 -23.72 -16.76 10.73
C ARG A 261 -23.86 -15.25 10.65
N GLY A 262 -24.36 -14.65 11.72
CA GLY A 262 -24.41 -13.21 11.91
C GLY A 262 -23.66 -12.79 13.17
N GLU A 263 -22.85 -11.75 13.06
CA GLU A 263 -21.97 -11.25 14.11
C GLU A 263 -22.21 -9.74 14.31
N THR A 264 -22.65 -9.35 15.50
CA THR A 264 -22.88 -7.94 15.85
C THR A 264 -21.58 -7.26 16.29
N SER A 265 -21.56 -5.93 16.30
CA SER A 265 -20.39 -5.14 16.72
C SER A 265 -19.96 -5.38 18.18
N ARG A 266 -20.86 -5.91 19.01
CA ARG A 266 -20.59 -6.30 20.41
C ARG A 266 -19.72 -7.56 20.51
N CYS A 267 -19.67 -8.36 19.45
CA CYS A 267 -18.87 -9.57 19.37
C CYS A 267 -17.74 -9.41 18.36
N ARG A 268 -16.81 -10.36 18.34
CA ARG A 268 -15.77 -10.41 17.30
C ARG A 268 -16.43 -10.62 15.94
N GLN A 269 -16.14 -9.72 15.00
CA GLN A 269 -16.62 -9.76 13.63
C GLN A 269 -15.50 -10.21 12.68
N VAL A 270 -15.75 -11.25 11.88
CA VAL A 270 -14.76 -11.89 11.01
C VAL A 270 -15.27 -12.07 9.59
N VAL A 271 -14.55 -11.47 8.64
CA VAL A 271 -14.78 -11.65 7.20
C VAL A 271 -13.58 -12.36 6.59
N THR A 272 -13.79 -13.50 5.92
CA THR A 272 -12.71 -14.27 5.26
C THR A 272 -11.49 -14.54 6.17
N GLY A 273 -11.73 -14.76 7.47
CA GLY A 273 -10.69 -15.02 8.46
C GLY A 273 -9.98 -13.79 9.03
N LEU A 274 -10.35 -12.57 8.62
CA LEU A 274 -9.81 -11.31 9.16
C LEU A 274 -10.84 -10.60 10.04
N LYS A 275 -10.38 -10.05 11.17
CA LYS A 275 -11.21 -9.24 12.06
C LYS A 275 -11.45 -7.86 11.45
N VAL A 276 -12.66 -7.34 11.60
CA VAL A 276 -13.08 -6.08 10.96
C VAL A 276 -13.81 -5.10 11.89
N ASN A 277 -13.93 -5.40 13.19
CA ASN A 277 -14.65 -4.54 14.14
C ASN A 277 -14.24 -3.05 14.07
N THR A 278 -12.93 -2.76 14.02
CA THR A 278 -12.41 -1.38 13.99
C THR A 278 -11.54 -1.10 12.76
N LYS A 279 -10.73 -2.09 12.36
CA LYS A 279 -9.89 -2.11 11.16
C LYS A 279 -9.65 -3.55 10.75
N VAL A 280 -9.21 -3.77 9.51
CA VAL A 280 -8.77 -5.10 9.06
C VAL A 280 -7.58 -5.54 9.92
N ASN A 281 -7.69 -6.71 10.55
CA ASN A 281 -6.65 -7.19 11.45
C ASN A 281 -6.64 -8.72 11.52
N VAL A 282 -5.47 -9.31 11.75
CA VAL A 282 -5.35 -10.75 12.01
C VAL A 282 -5.81 -11.09 13.43
N ASP A 283 -6.19 -12.35 13.66
CA ASP A 283 -6.47 -12.86 15.02
C ASP A 283 -5.18 -12.81 15.86
N ARG A 284 -5.28 -12.39 17.13
CA ARG A 284 -4.14 -12.34 18.06
C ARG A 284 -3.55 -13.72 18.28
N ARG A 285 -4.37 -14.79 18.21
CA ARG A 285 -3.91 -16.17 18.26
C ARG A 285 -2.95 -16.49 17.12
N TYR A 286 -3.21 -15.99 15.90
CA TYR A 286 -2.30 -16.16 14.76
C TYR A 286 -0.92 -15.53 15.02
N ILE A 287 -0.89 -14.33 15.62
CA ILE A 287 0.37 -13.66 16.00
C ILE A 287 1.09 -14.47 17.10
N ARG A 288 0.39 -14.90 18.15
CA ARG A 288 0.97 -15.68 19.26
C ARG A 288 1.56 -17.00 18.78
N THR A 289 0.84 -17.74 17.93
CA THR A 289 1.35 -18.98 17.32
C THR A 289 2.60 -18.72 16.49
N THR A 290 2.64 -17.63 15.71
CA THR A 290 3.83 -17.26 14.93
C THR A 290 5.02 -16.95 15.84
N LYS A 291 4.79 -16.19 16.93
CA LYS A 291 5.82 -15.90 17.94
C LYS A 291 6.35 -17.18 18.61
N ALA A 292 5.46 -18.13 18.92
CA ALA A 292 5.85 -19.41 19.50
C ALA A 292 6.70 -20.24 18.53
N MET A 293 6.34 -20.29 17.24
CA MET A 293 7.14 -20.98 16.22
C MET A 293 8.54 -20.37 16.05
N ILE A 294 8.64 -19.03 16.05
CA ILE A 294 9.95 -18.33 16.04
C ILE A 294 10.77 -18.69 17.28
N HIS A 295 10.13 -18.75 18.45
CA HIS A 295 10.81 -19.14 19.69
C HIS A 295 11.33 -20.58 19.63
N SER A 296 10.54 -21.52 19.12
CA SER A 296 11.01 -22.90 18.92
C SER A 296 12.24 -22.96 18.00
N LEU A 297 12.21 -22.25 16.86
CA LEU A 297 13.35 -22.15 15.96
C LEU A 297 14.58 -21.46 16.58
N SER A 298 14.38 -20.58 17.57
CA SER A 298 15.51 -19.91 18.25
C SER A 298 16.21 -20.77 19.29
N LEU A 299 15.57 -21.85 19.75
CA LEU A 299 16.18 -22.80 20.69
C LEU A 299 17.04 -23.80 19.96
N ASP A 300 16.43 -24.51 19.00
CA ASP A 300 17.11 -25.43 18.10
C ASP A 300 16.28 -25.59 16.82
N ILE A 301 16.94 -25.43 15.68
CA ILE A 301 16.29 -25.45 14.37
C ILE A 301 15.96 -26.89 13.97
N GLU A 302 16.87 -27.84 14.23
CA GLU A 302 16.70 -29.24 13.84
C GLU A 302 15.55 -29.87 14.63
N SER A 303 15.60 -29.83 15.97
CA SER A 303 14.53 -30.35 16.83
C SER A 303 13.17 -29.72 16.54
N ALA A 304 13.13 -28.42 16.22
CA ALA A 304 11.87 -27.75 15.89
C ALA A 304 11.27 -28.25 14.57
N ASN A 305 12.11 -28.55 13.57
CA ASN A 305 11.68 -29.14 12.30
C ASN A 305 11.29 -30.61 12.43
N GLU A 306 11.99 -31.39 13.24
CA GLU A 306 11.62 -32.78 13.54
C GLU A 306 10.25 -32.85 14.21
N TYR A 307 10.05 -32.05 15.27
CA TYR A 307 8.76 -31.96 15.94
C TYR A 307 7.66 -31.49 14.98
N PHE A 308 7.93 -30.46 14.17
CA PHE A 308 6.97 -29.97 13.18
C PHE A 308 6.56 -31.05 12.18
N SER A 309 7.53 -31.83 11.68
CA SER A 309 7.30 -32.94 10.76
C SER A 309 6.50 -34.07 11.39
N SER A 310 6.74 -34.38 12.68
CA SER A 310 5.98 -35.41 13.41
C SER A 310 4.48 -35.10 13.51
N ILE A 311 4.12 -33.81 13.62
CA ILE A 311 2.72 -33.35 13.68
C ILE A 311 2.11 -33.28 12.28
N ARG A 312 2.89 -32.88 11.28
CA ARG A 312 2.45 -32.76 9.90
C ARG A 312 2.52 -34.12 9.19
N LYS A 313 1.55 -34.99 9.45
CA LYS A 313 1.35 -36.23 8.66
C LYS A 313 0.91 -35.89 7.22
N GLY A 314 1.84 -35.51 6.33
CA GLY A 314 1.55 -35.24 4.92
C GLY A 314 2.77 -34.95 4.03
N GLU A 315 2.63 -35.21 2.73
CA GLU A 315 3.65 -35.20 1.65
C GLU A 315 4.29 -33.82 1.34
N ASN A 316 4.15 -32.80 2.19
CA ASN A 316 4.69 -31.47 1.92
C ASN A 316 6.00 -31.27 2.71
N GLU A 317 7.13 -31.28 2.02
CA GLU A 317 8.51 -31.02 2.51
C GLU A 317 8.73 -29.58 3.04
N ALA A 318 7.67 -28.83 3.32
CA ALA A 318 7.79 -27.46 3.79
C ALA A 318 8.30 -27.46 5.24
N THR A 319 9.48 -26.90 5.45
CA THR A 319 10.11 -26.75 6.76
C THR A 319 9.39 -25.68 7.62
N LEU A 320 9.62 -25.67 8.93
CA LEU A 320 8.96 -24.73 9.85
C LEU A 320 9.33 -23.28 9.53
N GLU A 321 10.55 -23.01 9.09
CA GLU A 321 11.06 -21.70 8.68
C GLU A 321 10.24 -21.13 7.52
N THR A 322 10.00 -21.94 6.48
CA THR A 322 9.19 -21.49 5.32
C THR A 322 7.77 -21.13 5.73
N VAL A 323 7.20 -21.90 6.67
CA VAL A 323 5.88 -21.63 7.24
C VAL A 323 5.89 -20.35 8.04
N VAL A 324 6.87 -20.14 8.92
CA VAL A 324 6.99 -18.93 9.74
C VAL A 324 7.18 -17.69 8.86
N ALA A 325 8.06 -17.74 7.85
CA ALA A 325 8.27 -16.65 6.91
C ALA A 325 6.97 -16.28 6.19
N GLY A 326 6.23 -17.27 5.68
CA GLY A 326 4.92 -17.05 5.06
C GLY A 326 3.89 -16.43 6.01
N ARG A 327 3.89 -16.84 7.29
CA ARG A 327 3.02 -16.25 8.32
C ARG A 327 3.37 -14.80 8.63
N ILE A 328 4.67 -14.47 8.71
CA ILE A 328 5.13 -13.08 8.92
C ILE A 328 4.72 -12.22 7.72
N ASN A 329 4.97 -12.67 6.49
CA ASN A 329 4.58 -11.96 5.27
C ASN A 329 3.06 -11.74 5.20
N PHE A 330 2.25 -12.72 5.60
CA PHE A 330 0.80 -12.56 5.70
C PHE A 330 0.38 -11.51 6.75
N ILE A 331 1.06 -11.47 7.91
CA ILE A 331 0.86 -10.43 8.91
C ILE A 331 1.21 -9.06 8.32
N GLY A 332 2.32 -8.96 7.57
CA GLY A 332 2.76 -7.73 6.89
C GLY A 332 1.77 -7.27 5.85
N MET A 333 1.23 -8.18 5.04
CA MET A 333 0.18 -7.87 4.06
C MET A 333 -1.05 -7.24 4.75
N VAL A 334 -1.52 -7.83 5.85
CA VAL A 334 -2.76 -7.39 6.53
C VAL A 334 -2.56 -6.14 7.39
N LYS A 335 -1.46 -6.07 8.15
CA LYS A 335 -1.22 -5.00 9.13
C LYS A 335 -0.31 -3.89 8.62
N GLY A 336 0.30 -4.07 7.45
CA GLY A 336 1.42 -3.27 6.95
C GLY A 336 2.75 -3.82 7.45
N THR A 337 3.76 -3.84 6.57
CA THR A 337 5.16 -4.13 6.91
C THR A 337 5.68 -3.10 7.92
N GLU A 338 5.18 -1.87 7.91
CA GLU A 338 5.59 -0.82 8.84
C GLU A 338 5.07 -1.02 10.27
N CYS A 339 4.18 -1.97 10.51
CA CYS A 339 3.62 -2.19 11.84
C CYS A 339 4.69 -2.75 12.79
N SER A 340 4.76 -2.20 14.01
CA SER A 340 5.69 -2.65 15.06
C SER A 340 5.65 -4.16 15.28
N ILE A 341 4.46 -4.76 15.29
CA ILE A 341 4.29 -6.22 15.45
C ILE A 341 4.98 -7.00 14.32
N TYR A 342 4.83 -6.54 13.07
CA TYR A 342 5.50 -7.18 11.94
C TYR A 342 7.00 -7.04 12.09
N GLN A 343 7.50 -5.82 12.30
CA GLN A 343 8.93 -5.55 12.41
C GLN A 343 9.57 -6.36 13.55
N THR A 344 8.94 -6.43 14.72
CA THR A 344 9.45 -7.26 15.83
C THR A 344 9.54 -8.74 15.47
N LEU A 345 8.52 -9.30 14.81
CA LEU A 345 8.56 -10.72 14.41
C LEU A 345 9.58 -10.96 13.31
N ALA A 346 9.65 -10.06 12.33
CA ALA A 346 10.56 -10.11 11.20
C ALA A 346 12.03 -10.01 11.66
N HIS A 347 12.36 -9.06 12.55
CA HIS A 347 13.70 -8.98 13.15
C HIS A 347 14.07 -10.23 13.94
N LYS A 348 13.15 -10.74 14.78
CA LYS A 348 13.42 -11.97 15.55
C LYS A 348 13.67 -13.17 14.65
N PHE A 349 12.91 -13.30 13.57
CA PHE A 349 13.10 -14.38 12.59
C PHE A 349 14.38 -14.19 11.79
N ASN A 350 14.69 -12.96 11.35
CA ASN A 350 15.89 -12.69 10.57
C ASN A 350 17.19 -12.84 11.36
N ASN A 351 17.16 -12.67 12.68
CA ASN A 351 18.32 -12.88 13.56
C ASN A 351 18.63 -14.37 13.79
N LEU A 352 17.78 -15.29 13.36
CA LEU A 352 18.07 -16.73 13.42
C LEU A 352 19.13 -17.09 12.38
N ASN A 353 19.92 -18.12 12.67
CA ASN A 353 20.95 -18.66 11.76
C ASN A 353 20.31 -19.51 10.62
N ILE A 354 19.46 -18.87 9.83
CA ILE A 354 18.66 -19.47 8.75
C ILE A 354 18.83 -18.60 7.49
N ASP A 355 19.05 -19.21 6.32
CA ASP A 355 19.21 -18.48 5.04
C ASP A 355 17.96 -17.70 4.62
N LEU A 356 16.79 -18.27 4.88
CA LEU A 356 15.51 -17.63 4.55
C LEU A 356 15.28 -16.42 5.45
N LYS A 357 15.25 -15.22 4.85
CA LYS A 357 14.90 -13.97 5.51
C LYS A 357 13.58 -13.41 5.01
N VAL A 358 12.90 -12.65 5.88
CA VAL A 358 11.71 -11.87 5.51
C VAL A 358 12.06 -10.38 5.38
N PRO A 359 11.31 -9.58 4.60
CA PRO A 359 11.58 -8.17 4.46
C PRO A 359 11.41 -7.44 5.80
N THR A 360 12.45 -6.79 6.31
CA THR A 360 12.40 -5.80 7.39
C THR A 360 12.70 -4.43 6.81
N ARG A 361 12.52 -3.34 7.57
CA ARG A 361 13.01 -2.03 7.11
C ARG A 361 14.49 -2.05 6.66
N SER A 362 15.28 -2.98 7.19
CA SER A 362 16.68 -3.21 6.83
C SER A 362 16.90 -4.23 5.69
N ASN A 363 15.95 -5.14 5.41
CA ASN A 363 16.08 -6.19 4.38
C ASN A 363 15.25 -5.93 3.09
N ILE A 364 14.49 -4.83 3.05
CA ILE A 364 13.86 -4.36 1.80
C ILE A 364 14.94 -3.80 0.84
N ASP A 365 16.15 -3.51 1.34
CA ASP A 365 17.30 -2.99 0.59
C ASP A 365 18.28 -4.08 0.08
N THR A 366 18.01 -5.38 0.28
CA THR A 366 18.99 -6.44 -0.04
C THR A 366 18.44 -7.69 -0.75
N THR A 367 17.30 -7.58 -1.46
CA THR A 367 16.97 -8.55 -2.51
C THR A 367 16.79 -7.87 -3.85
N SER A 368 17.90 -7.91 -4.59
CA SER A 368 18.15 -7.50 -5.96
C SER A 368 17.08 -8.03 -6.93
N GLN A 369 16.01 -7.26 -7.13
CA GLN A 369 15.28 -7.01 -8.40
C GLN A 369 14.39 -5.74 -8.36
N ASN A 370 14.34 -4.98 -7.25
CA ASN A 370 13.50 -3.77 -7.10
C ASN A 370 14.26 -2.43 -6.99
N ASP A 371 15.59 -2.42 -7.13
CA ASP A 371 16.44 -1.25 -6.86
C ASP A 371 16.07 0.00 -7.68
N ASN A 372 15.54 -0.16 -8.89
CA ASN A 372 15.20 1.01 -9.71
C ASN A 372 13.90 1.71 -9.26
N GLN A 373 12.94 1.01 -8.63
CA GLN A 373 11.70 1.67 -8.17
C GLN A 373 11.83 2.28 -6.77
N LEU A 374 12.56 1.64 -5.86
CA LEU A 374 12.79 2.14 -4.50
C LEU A 374 13.78 3.32 -4.49
N LYS A 375 14.89 3.25 -5.25
CA LYS A 375 15.73 4.44 -5.47
C LYS A 375 14.93 5.57 -6.09
N THR A 376 14.05 5.29 -7.05
CA THR A 376 13.18 6.32 -7.63
C THR A 376 12.21 6.93 -6.60
N LEU A 377 11.69 6.16 -5.64
CA LEU A 377 10.76 6.65 -4.62
C LEU A 377 11.45 7.44 -3.50
N GLU A 378 12.61 6.99 -3.04
CA GLU A 378 13.41 7.74 -2.05
C GLU A 378 14.07 8.97 -2.67
N TYR A 379 14.57 8.85 -3.91
CA TYR A 379 15.01 10.00 -4.71
C TYR A 379 13.86 10.99 -4.90
N ARG A 380 12.64 10.54 -5.30
CA ARG A 380 11.47 11.43 -5.41
C ARG A 380 11.09 12.07 -4.07
N LYS A 381 11.26 11.38 -2.95
CA LYS A 381 11.00 11.95 -1.61
C LYS A 381 12.03 13.03 -1.29
N GLN A 382 13.33 12.78 -1.52
CA GLN A 382 14.37 13.79 -1.32
C GLN A 382 14.23 14.97 -2.28
N GLU A 383 13.94 14.72 -3.56
CA GLU A 383 13.68 15.76 -4.57
C GLU A 383 12.49 16.65 -4.18
N LYS A 384 11.42 16.08 -3.61
CA LYS A 384 10.31 16.89 -3.08
C LYS A 384 10.77 17.77 -1.92
N LEU A 385 11.56 17.24 -0.98
CA LEU A 385 12.08 18.02 0.14
C LEU A 385 12.99 19.16 -0.33
N LYS A 386 13.85 18.92 -1.32
CA LYS A 386 14.72 19.97 -1.91
C LYS A 386 13.93 21.13 -2.50
N LYS A 387 12.76 20.86 -3.08
CA LYS A 387 11.89 21.88 -3.68
C LYS A 387 11.04 22.64 -2.66
N CYS A 388 10.72 22.01 -1.52
CA CYS A 388 9.84 22.58 -0.52
C CYS A 388 10.56 23.22 0.68
N ILE A 389 11.81 22.86 0.96
CA ILE A 389 12.57 23.33 2.12
C ILE A 389 13.64 24.32 1.66
N TRP A 390 13.70 25.46 2.35
CA TRP A 390 14.42 26.64 1.94
C TRP A 390 15.45 27.02 2.99
N VAL A 391 16.61 27.47 2.51
CA VAL A 391 17.62 28.09 3.37
C VAL A 391 17.20 29.53 3.61
N VAL A 392 17.24 29.96 4.87
CA VAL A 392 17.04 31.37 5.28
C VAL A 392 18.41 31.96 5.62
N SER A 393 18.78 33.05 4.96
CA SER A 393 19.97 33.83 5.29
C SER A 393 19.67 35.33 5.36
N PHE A 394 20.52 36.06 6.08
CA PHE A 394 20.41 37.51 6.27
C PHE A 394 21.63 38.24 5.70
N ASP A 395 22.38 37.57 4.81
CA ASP A 395 23.58 38.12 4.18
C ASP A 395 23.24 39.40 3.40
N GLY A 396 24.01 40.46 3.62
CA GLY A 396 23.86 41.72 2.89
C GLY A 396 22.74 42.65 3.39
N ILE A 397 22.15 42.39 4.56
CA ILE A 397 21.28 43.36 5.24
C ILE A 397 22.15 44.40 5.95
N GLU A 398 21.90 45.70 5.69
CA GLU A 398 22.63 46.81 6.32
C GLU A 398 22.57 46.72 7.85
N GLY A 399 23.73 46.74 8.51
CA GLY A 399 23.85 46.73 9.98
C GLY A 399 24.15 45.36 10.63
N ILE A 400 24.29 44.29 9.85
CA ILE A 400 24.70 42.96 10.36
C ILE A 400 26.17 42.73 9.97
N GLU A 401 27.09 42.84 10.93
CA GLU A 401 28.51 42.51 10.72
C GLU A 401 28.69 41.01 10.46
N LEU A 402 29.59 40.69 9.53
CA LEU A 402 29.80 39.36 8.95
C LEU A 402 30.27 38.33 10.00
N ASP A 403 29.33 37.58 10.57
CA ASP A 403 29.57 36.24 11.09
C ASP A 403 28.57 35.27 10.43
N GLU A 404 28.94 34.75 9.25
CA GLU A 404 28.11 33.85 8.41
C GLU A 404 27.61 32.60 9.15
N GLN A 405 28.25 32.22 10.26
CA GLN A 405 27.91 31.00 11.00
C GLN A 405 26.74 31.15 11.99
N LEU A 406 26.34 32.38 12.35
CA LEU A 406 25.45 32.61 13.49
C LEU A 406 23.98 32.93 13.14
N THR A 407 23.67 33.26 11.89
CA THR A 407 22.34 33.78 11.50
C THR A 407 21.65 32.98 10.39
N GLN A 408 21.97 31.70 10.21
CA GLN A 408 21.27 30.85 9.24
C GLN A 408 20.09 30.09 9.86
N GLY A 409 18.99 29.96 9.10
CA GLY A 409 17.82 29.17 9.47
C GLY A 409 17.31 28.26 8.35
N THR A 410 16.29 27.46 8.66
CA THR A 410 15.52 26.68 7.69
C THR A 410 14.09 27.24 7.63
N ALA A 411 13.51 27.27 6.44
CA ALA A 411 12.08 27.51 6.24
C ALA A 411 11.46 26.39 5.38
N PHE A 412 10.15 26.25 5.41
CA PHE A 412 9.46 25.33 4.51
C PHE A 412 8.16 25.90 3.95
N MET A 413 7.90 25.60 2.68
CA MET A 413 6.77 26.11 1.91
C MET A 413 5.52 25.32 2.27
N ILE A 414 4.42 26.04 2.54
CA ILE A 414 3.10 25.48 2.84
C ILE A 414 2.09 25.91 1.77
N LYS A 415 0.92 25.27 1.78
CA LYS A 415 -0.18 25.60 0.86
C LYS A 415 -0.50 27.09 0.92
N GLY A 416 -0.63 27.72 -0.24
CA GLY A 416 -0.87 29.17 -0.37
C GLY A 416 0.37 30.01 -0.65
N GLN A 417 1.51 29.38 -1.00
CA GLN A 417 2.78 30.05 -1.35
C GLN A 417 3.34 30.90 -0.19
N LYS A 418 3.21 30.36 1.03
CA LYS A 418 3.73 30.96 2.26
C LYS A 418 4.80 30.07 2.86
N LEU A 419 5.76 30.69 3.55
CA LEU A 419 6.87 30.00 4.21
C LEU A 419 6.74 30.14 5.72
N LEU A 420 7.00 29.05 6.44
CA LEU A 420 7.14 29.06 7.89
C LEU A 420 8.59 28.91 8.29
N THR A 421 9.00 29.66 9.31
CA THR A 421 10.29 29.55 9.99
C THR A 421 10.16 30.03 11.44
N CYS A 422 11.26 30.04 12.18
CA CYS A 422 11.28 30.54 13.55
C CYS A 422 11.40 32.07 13.61
N ASN A 423 10.76 32.67 14.62
CA ASN A 423 10.88 34.11 14.86
C ASN A 423 12.27 34.46 15.41
N HIS A 424 12.84 33.64 16.28
CA HIS A 424 14.16 33.91 16.85
C HIS A 424 15.27 34.00 15.79
N THR A 425 15.06 33.41 14.61
CA THR A 425 15.99 33.53 13.47
C THR A 425 16.07 34.98 12.98
N PHE A 426 14.95 35.72 13.01
CA PHE A 426 14.90 37.15 12.73
C PHE A 426 15.42 37.99 13.91
N GLU A 427 15.12 37.59 15.16
CA GLU A 427 15.61 38.31 16.35
C GLU A 427 17.13 38.34 16.42
N LYS A 428 17.78 37.20 16.14
CA LYS A 428 19.25 37.09 16.05
C LYS A 428 19.85 37.98 14.97
N ALA A 429 19.09 38.27 13.91
CA ALA A 429 19.49 39.12 12.80
C ALA A 429 19.13 40.61 13.01
N GLY A 430 18.68 41.01 14.20
CA GLY A 430 18.30 42.40 14.47
C GLY A 430 16.88 42.78 14.01
N ASN A 431 15.99 41.79 13.83
CA ASN A 431 14.59 41.96 13.42
C ASN A 431 14.37 42.68 12.07
N PRO A 432 15.01 42.24 10.98
CA PRO A 432 14.77 42.84 9.67
C PRO A 432 13.36 42.54 9.17
N SER A 433 12.82 43.42 8.32
CA SER A 433 11.48 43.26 7.72
C SER A 433 11.44 42.24 6.56
N TYR A 434 12.61 41.76 6.13
CA TYR A 434 12.77 40.76 5.09
C TYR A 434 14.01 39.90 5.36
N CYS A 435 14.11 38.76 4.66
CA CYS A 435 15.31 37.94 4.61
C CYS A 435 15.57 37.48 3.18
N LEU A 436 16.76 36.93 2.92
CA LEU A 436 17.05 36.21 1.69
C LEU A 436 16.73 34.73 1.89
N ILE A 437 16.10 34.13 0.90
CA ILE A 437 15.89 32.69 0.85
C ILE A 437 16.36 32.11 -0.47
N HIS A 438 16.81 30.86 -0.44
CA HIS A 438 17.13 30.11 -1.65
C HIS A 438 16.86 28.62 -1.45
N ARG A 439 16.70 27.90 -2.56
CA ARG A 439 16.59 26.44 -2.54
C ARG A 439 17.95 25.81 -2.74
N ILE A 440 18.12 24.60 -2.21
CA ILE A 440 19.39 23.89 -2.34
C ILE A 440 19.60 23.29 -3.74
N ASP A 441 18.52 23.07 -4.51
CA ASP A 441 18.61 22.63 -5.91
C ASP A 441 18.96 23.78 -6.88
N ASP A 442 18.83 25.03 -6.43
CA ASP A 442 19.18 26.22 -7.20
C ASP A 442 19.62 27.36 -6.28
N SER A 443 20.84 27.24 -5.73
CA SER A 443 21.43 28.24 -4.84
C SER A 443 21.87 29.53 -5.56
N SER A 444 21.82 29.54 -6.90
CA SER A 444 22.18 30.71 -7.72
C SER A 444 21.10 31.79 -7.69
N ILE A 445 19.86 31.41 -7.38
CA ILE A 445 18.72 32.31 -7.31
C ILE A 445 18.34 32.54 -5.85
N LYS A 446 18.59 33.76 -5.36
CA LYS A 446 18.11 34.23 -4.06
C LYS A 446 16.83 35.04 -4.24
N TYR A 447 15.87 34.84 -3.36
CA TYR A 447 14.61 35.57 -3.32
C TYR A 447 14.54 36.43 -2.07
N TYR A 448 13.97 37.63 -2.20
CA TYR A 448 13.58 38.43 -1.05
C TYR A 448 12.27 37.89 -0.49
N ALA A 449 12.27 37.51 0.77
CA ALA A 449 11.07 37.06 1.48
C ALA A 449 10.72 38.08 2.56
N ARG A 450 9.55 38.71 2.42
CA ARG A 450 9.04 39.69 3.38
C ARG A 450 8.46 38.98 4.59
N LEU A 451 8.74 39.49 5.77
CA LEU A 451 8.13 39.06 7.02
C LEU A 451 6.68 39.56 7.08
N VAL A 452 5.71 38.65 7.05
CA VAL A 452 4.28 38.97 6.97
C VAL A 452 3.64 39.00 8.35
N LYS A 453 3.98 38.01 9.18
CA LYS A 453 3.36 37.81 10.49
C LYS A 453 4.36 37.13 11.42
N VAL A 454 4.32 37.49 12.69
CA VAL A 454 5.15 36.92 13.75
C VAL A 454 4.29 36.59 14.95
N ASP A 455 4.60 35.46 15.58
CA ASP A 455 4.14 35.10 16.92
C ASP A 455 5.36 34.79 17.78
N LYS A 456 5.76 35.78 18.58
CA LYS A 456 6.91 35.68 19.50
C LYS A 456 6.70 34.61 20.57
N HIS A 457 5.45 34.38 20.96
CA HIS A 457 5.11 33.43 22.02
C HIS A 457 5.27 31.98 21.55
N ARG A 458 4.91 31.69 20.29
CA ARG A 458 5.09 30.36 19.68
C ARG A 458 6.42 30.19 18.95
N ASP A 459 7.20 31.25 18.82
CA ASP A 459 8.43 31.30 18.02
C ASP A 459 8.20 30.94 16.54
N VAL A 460 7.18 31.55 15.94
CA VAL A 460 6.78 31.30 14.54
C VAL A 460 6.80 32.60 13.74
N ALA A 461 7.39 32.56 12.55
CA ALA A 461 7.37 33.62 11.56
C ALA A 461 6.79 33.12 10.23
N LEU A 462 5.98 33.95 9.59
CA LEU A 462 5.37 33.71 8.28
C LEU A 462 6.01 34.64 7.26
N LEU A 463 6.52 34.07 6.17
CA LEU A 463 7.14 34.81 5.09
C LEU A 463 6.36 34.66 3.78
N GLU A 464 6.43 35.68 2.94
CA GLU A 464 5.95 35.68 1.55
C GLU A 464 7.06 36.15 0.63
N ILE A 465 7.24 35.46 -0.50
CA ILE A 465 8.25 35.81 -1.50
C ILE A 465 7.79 37.06 -2.25
N ASP A 466 8.63 38.09 -2.27
CA ASP A 466 8.43 39.30 -3.05
C ASP A 466 8.92 39.07 -4.48
N SER A 467 8.02 38.63 -5.36
CA SER A 467 8.30 38.37 -6.78
C SER A 467 7.26 39.03 -7.67
N LYS A 468 7.72 39.77 -8.68
CA LYS A 468 6.86 40.40 -9.71
C LYS A 468 6.20 39.37 -10.62
N ASP A 469 6.83 38.21 -10.79
CA ASP A 469 6.30 37.09 -11.57
C ASP A 469 5.57 36.10 -10.65
N LYS A 470 4.39 35.63 -11.07
CA LYS A 470 3.64 34.56 -10.39
C LYS A 470 4.34 33.20 -10.57
N VAL A 471 5.42 33.00 -9.84
CA VAL A 471 6.12 31.71 -9.77
C VAL A 471 5.40 30.84 -8.72
N PHE A 472 5.09 29.60 -9.09
CA PHE A 472 4.45 28.64 -8.18
C PHE A 472 5.48 27.63 -7.69
N PHE A 473 5.65 27.54 -6.37
CA PHE A 473 6.58 26.61 -5.73
C PHE A 473 5.86 25.39 -5.15
N ASP A 474 6.57 24.26 -5.07
CA ASP A 474 6.08 23.05 -4.41
C ASP A 474 5.99 23.25 -2.89
N HIS A 475 4.97 22.66 -2.26
CA HIS A 475 4.72 22.81 -0.82
C HIS A 475 4.60 21.46 -0.08
N LEU A 476 4.78 21.53 1.25
CA LEU A 476 4.51 20.42 2.15
C LEU A 476 3.08 20.49 2.69
N GLU A 477 2.45 19.33 2.83
CA GLU A 477 1.13 19.20 3.44
C GLU A 477 1.28 19.15 4.96
N ILE A 478 0.49 19.94 5.67
CA ILE A 478 0.46 19.97 7.13
C ILE A 478 -0.56 18.95 7.64
N TYR A 479 -0.18 18.19 8.65
CA TYR A 479 -1.06 17.25 9.34
C TYR A 479 -1.21 17.68 10.81
N PHE A 480 -2.34 18.32 11.12
CA PHE A 480 -2.68 18.77 12.46
C PHE A 480 -3.02 17.56 13.34
N ASN A 481 -2.11 17.22 14.25
CA ASN A 481 -2.26 16.11 15.17
C ASN A 481 -1.50 16.36 16.46
N ASP A 482 -2.19 16.30 17.59
CA ASP A 482 -1.58 16.52 18.91
C ASP A 482 -1.36 15.22 19.71
N ASP A 483 -1.76 14.06 19.16
CA ASP A 483 -1.63 12.73 19.79
C ASP A 483 -0.22 12.11 19.64
N MET A 484 0.80 12.97 19.53
CA MET A 484 2.20 12.55 19.51
C MET A 484 2.63 12.17 20.94
N HIS A 485 3.11 10.95 21.14
CA HIS A 485 3.53 10.41 22.43
C HIS A 485 5.02 10.04 22.43
N SER A 486 5.58 9.79 23.61
CA SER A 486 6.94 9.24 23.73
C SER A 486 7.09 7.97 22.88
N GLY A 487 8.16 7.87 22.10
CA GLY A 487 8.38 6.78 21.14
C GLY A 487 7.85 7.06 19.73
N TYR A 488 7.12 8.16 19.50
CA TYR A 488 6.67 8.55 18.16
C TYR A 488 7.88 8.94 17.28
N LYS A 489 7.99 8.33 16.10
CA LYS A 489 9.09 8.57 15.16
C LYS A 489 8.77 9.75 14.25
N VAL A 490 9.72 10.66 14.12
CA VAL A 490 9.66 11.83 13.26
C VAL A 490 10.95 11.97 12.47
N ASN A 491 10.93 12.72 11.38
CA ASN A 491 12.11 13.13 10.65
C ASN A 491 12.23 14.65 10.74
N LEU A 492 13.34 15.16 11.26
CA LEU A 492 13.63 16.59 11.35
C LEU A 492 14.40 16.98 10.09
N ALA A 493 13.90 17.91 9.30
CA ALA A 493 14.58 18.33 8.08
C ALA A 493 15.08 19.76 8.19
N GLY A 494 16.30 20.02 7.70
CA GLY A 494 16.89 21.36 7.71
C GLY A 494 18.31 21.39 7.17
N PHE A 495 19.00 22.49 7.47
CA PHE A 495 20.34 22.78 6.95
C PHE A 495 21.33 23.10 8.08
N PRO A 496 21.73 22.09 8.88
CA PRO A 496 22.76 22.30 9.90
C PRO A 496 24.09 22.68 9.26
N GLU A 497 24.76 23.69 9.80
CA GLU A 497 26.09 24.16 9.37
C GLU A 497 26.26 24.23 7.85
N TYR A 498 25.27 24.78 7.15
CA TYR A 498 25.28 24.81 5.70
C TYR A 498 26.50 25.58 5.17
N ARG A 499 27.11 25.01 4.14
CA ARG A 499 28.23 25.61 3.40
C ARG A 499 27.89 25.62 1.91
N SER A 500 28.47 26.58 1.18
CA SER A 500 28.37 26.69 -0.28
C SER A 500 28.96 25.42 -0.95
N GLY A 501 28.13 24.40 -1.12
CA GLY A 501 28.54 23.07 -1.54
C GLY A 501 27.58 21.95 -1.13
N HIS A 502 26.76 22.16 -0.10
CA HIS A 502 25.70 21.21 0.26
C HIS A 502 24.66 21.12 -0.87
N ARG A 503 24.30 19.90 -1.30
CA ARG A 503 23.36 19.64 -2.40
C ARG A 503 22.07 18.93 -1.97
N ASP A 504 21.94 18.65 -0.67
CA ASP A 504 20.87 17.84 -0.11
C ASP A 504 20.34 18.45 1.19
N VAL A 505 19.03 18.29 1.42
CA VAL A 505 18.41 18.63 2.70
C VAL A 505 18.81 17.58 3.72
N THR A 506 19.33 17.99 4.87
CA THR A 506 19.65 17.07 5.96
C THR A 506 18.34 16.62 6.60
N VAL A 507 18.08 15.31 6.56
CA VAL A 507 16.95 14.68 7.22
C VAL A 507 17.46 13.82 8.36
N LEU A 508 17.14 14.21 9.59
CA LEU A 508 17.57 13.55 10.81
C LEU A 508 16.41 12.73 11.39
N PRO A 509 16.47 11.38 11.34
CA PRO A 509 15.46 10.54 11.95
C PRO A 509 15.56 10.62 13.48
N SER A 510 14.43 10.90 14.12
CA SER A 510 14.35 11.14 15.56
C SER A 510 13.15 10.45 16.17
N THR A 511 13.18 10.30 17.49
CA THR A 511 12.08 9.79 18.29
C THR A 511 11.77 10.78 19.39
N ILE A 512 10.48 11.04 19.61
CA ILE A 512 10.01 11.87 20.71
C ILE A 512 10.34 11.17 22.03
N ILE A 513 11.08 11.83 22.91
CA ILE A 513 11.39 11.33 24.25
C ILE A 513 10.25 11.66 25.20
N ARG A 514 9.84 12.93 25.23
CA ARG A 514 8.83 13.47 26.14
C ARG A 514 8.21 14.73 25.53
N HIS A 515 7.14 15.22 26.14
CA HIS A 515 6.60 16.54 25.84
C HIS A 515 6.38 17.31 27.13
N GLU A 516 6.48 18.62 27.04
CA GLU A 516 6.30 19.56 28.14
C GLU A 516 5.49 20.76 27.62
N VAL A 517 4.70 21.37 28.48
CA VAL A 517 3.99 22.60 28.15
C VAL A 517 4.74 23.73 28.84
N VAL A 518 5.33 24.62 28.04
CA VAL A 518 6.04 25.81 28.51
C VAL A 518 5.28 27.01 28.00
N SER A 519 4.84 27.89 28.90
CA SER A 519 4.04 29.07 28.55
C SER A 519 2.86 28.73 27.64
N LEU A 520 2.05 27.72 27.97
CA LEU A 520 0.90 27.27 27.16
C LEU A 520 1.22 26.74 25.75
N VAL A 521 2.49 26.60 25.38
CA VAL A 521 2.94 25.99 24.12
C VAL A 521 3.48 24.60 24.40
N LYS A 522 3.01 23.61 23.64
CA LYS A 522 3.45 22.22 23.77
C LYS A 522 4.73 21.98 22.99
N HIS A 523 5.80 21.70 23.72
CA HIS A 523 7.11 21.36 23.19
C HIS A 523 7.35 19.85 23.27
N TYR A 524 7.92 19.29 22.21
CA TYR A 524 8.28 17.88 22.10
C TYR A 524 9.79 17.74 22.08
N SER A 525 10.36 17.08 23.09
CA SER A 525 11.79 16.79 23.12
C SER A 525 12.10 15.56 22.27
N VAL A 526 13.19 15.61 21.52
CA VAL A 526 13.66 14.51 20.66
C VAL A 526 15.02 13.97 21.12
N ASN A 527 15.32 12.72 20.77
CA ASN A 527 16.59 12.09 21.11
C ASN A 527 17.77 12.50 20.24
N SER A 528 17.52 13.17 19.12
CA SER A 528 18.57 13.63 18.23
C SER A 528 19.12 14.97 18.67
N GLU A 529 20.42 15.15 18.46
CA GLU A 529 21.10 16.42 18.68
C GLU A 529 20.77 17.40 17.56
N LEU A 530 20.25 18.57 17.93
CA LEU A 530 19.86 19.62 17.00
C LEU A 530 20.91 20.72 17.02
N LEU A 531 21.72 20.77 15.95
CA LEU A 531 22.70 21.83 15.70
C LEU A 531 22.03 23.10 15.14
N GLY A 532 22.76 24.21 15.16
CA GLY A 532 22.37 25.45 14.49
C GLY A 532 22.07 25.21 13.01
N GLY A 533 20.98 25.81 12.50
CA GLY A 533 20.50 25.63 11.13
C GLY A 533 19.27 24.72 10.97
N PHE A 534 18.91 23.92 11.99
CA PHE A 534 17.61 23.21 12.00
C PHE A 534 16.43 24.09 12.43
N SER A 535 16.67 25.23 13.08
CA SER A 535 15.63 26.16 13.51
C SER A 535 14.73 26.58 12.35
N GLY A 536 13.42 26.45 12.53
CA GLY A 536 12.40 26.70 11.51
C GLY A 536 12.19 25.54 10.53
N GLY A 537 12.95 24.45 10.65
CA GLY A 537 12.82 23.25 9.82
C GLY A 537 11.56 22.43 10.11
N PRO A 538 10.96 21.76 9.11
CA PRO A 538 9.76 20.97 9.32
C PRO A 538 10.08 19.66 10.03
N VAL A 539 9.20 19.28 10.95
CA VAL A 539 9.14 17.95 11.56
C VAL A 539 8.13 17.12 10.80
N LEU A 540 8.60 16.04 10.18
CA LEU A 540 7.83 15.23 9.27
C LEU A 540 7.43 13.89 9.91
N ASN A 541 6.20 13.46 9.68
CA ASN A 541 5.80 12.08 9.96
C ASN A 541 6.32 11.12 8.87
N LEU A 542 6.03 9.82 9.03
CA LEU A 542 6.42 8.78 8.06
C LEU A 542 5.78 8.94 6.66
N TYR A 543 4.80 9.83 6.51
CA TYR A 543 4.13 10.17 5.27
C TYR A 543 4.64 11.47 4.62
N ASN A 544 5.74 12.06 5.12
CA ASN A 544 6.28 13.36 4.71
C ASN A 544 5.27 14.52 4.85
N GLN A 545 4.37 14.43 5.83
CA GLN A 545 3.50 15.52 6.22
C GLN A 545 4.11 16.24 7.42
N VAL A 546 4.00 17.56 7.45
CA VAL A 546 4.49 18.39 8.55
C VAL A 546 3.59 18.18 9.77
N VAL A 547 4.16 17.66 10.85
CA VAL A 547 3.51 17.46 12.16
C VAL A 547 4.04 18.42 13.22
N GLY A 548 5.07 19.20 12.90
CA GLY A 548 5.63 20.21 13.78
C GLY A 548 6.73 21.03 13.11
N MET A 549 7.32 21.95 13.87
CA MET A 549 8.43 22.81 13.43
C MET A 549 9.49 22.87 14.51
N VAL A 550 10.76 22.70 14.12
CA VAL A 550 11.90 22.74 15.04
C VAL A 550 12.09 24.16 15.56
N THR A 551 12.03 24.34 16.87
CA THR A 551 12.13 25.66 17.50
C THR A 551 13.44 25.88 18.26
N LYS A 552 14.01 24.83 18.87
CA LYS A 552 15.22 24.97 19.69
C LYS A 552 16.22 23.85 19.39
N GLY A 553 17.44 24.24 19.03
CA GLY A 553 18.64 23.41 19.05
C GLY A 553 19.58 23.88 20.17
N ARG A 554 20.51 23.02 20.61
CA ARG A 554 21.54 23.43 21.57
C ARG A 554 22.50 24.41 20.89
N TYR A 555 22.85 25.49 21.57
CA TYR A 555 23.91 26.39 21.15
C TYR A 555 24.89 26.62 22.30
N ILE A 556 26.14 26.95 21.94
CA ILE A 556 27.17 27.31 22.90
C ILE A 556 27.02 28.82 23.14
N SER A 557 26.68 29.22 24.37
CA SER A 557 26.79 30.61 24.80
C SER A 557 28.18 30.85 25.36
N HIS A 558 28.89 31.83 24.81
CA HIS A 558 30.11 32.37 25.41
C HIS A 558 29.73 33.54 26.30
N ASP A 559 29.85 33.34 27.61
CA ASP A 559 29.72 34.43 28.55
C ASP A 559 31.01 35.27 28.51
N LYS A 560 30.93 36.46 27.92
CA LYS A 560 32.10 37.33 27.69
C LYS A 560 32.76 37.77 29.00
N ASP A 561 32.04 37.74 30.11
CA ASP A 561 32.53 38.19 31.42
C ASP A 561 33.11 37.06 32.29
N ALA A 562 32.83 35.78 31.97
CA ALA A 562 33.22 34.64 32.82
C ALA A 562 34.18 33.63 32.14
N GLY A 563 34.43 33.74 30.83
CA GLY A 563 35.32 32.82 30.11
C GLY A 563 34.85 31.35 30.08
N GLN A 564 33.60 31.07 30.50
CA GLN A 564 32.98 29.75 30.48
C GLN A 564 31.97 29.64 29.34
N SER A 565 32.06 28.53 28.59
CA SER A 565 31.07 28.14 27.60
C SER A 565 29.97 27.31 28.28
N THR A 566 28.74 27.83 28.33
CA THR A 566 27.57 27.08 28.79
C THR A 566 26.79 26.52 27.60
N LEU A 567 26.36 25.27 27.71
CA LEU A 567 25.48 24.64 26.73
C LEU A 567 24.03 24.95 27.12
N GLU A 568 23.41 25.89 26.42
CA GLU A 568 22.01 26.26 26.62
C GLU A 568 21.11 25.71 25.50
N GLY A 569 19.87 25.33 25.86
CA GLY A 569 18.85 24.89 24.91
C GLY A 569 18.36 23.45 25.08
N SER A 570 17.12 23.19 24.66
CA SER A 570 16.50 21.86 24.62
C SER A 570 16.23 21.44 23.18
N ASN A 571 16.63 20.22 22.78
CA ASN A 571 16.36 19.68 21.45
C ASN A 571 14.86 19.44 21.30
N SER A 572 14.14 20.43 20.78
CA SER A 572 12.67 20.43 20.81
C SER A 572 12.02 21.10 19.60
N PHE A 573 10.78 20.68 19.34
CA PHE A 573 9.92 21.23 18.31
C PHE A 573 8.51 21.48 18.86
N ILE A 574 7.75 22.36 18.20
CA ILE A 574 6.33 22.62 18.51
C ILE A 574 5.44 21.83 17.56
N SER A 575 4.27 21.39 18.04
CA SER A 575 3.26 20.68 17.21
C SER A 575 2.69 21.58 16.12
N ALA A 576 2.28 20.97 15.00
CA ALA A 576 1.57 21.67 13.94
C ALA A 576 0.28 22.34 14.41
N VAL A 577 -0.34 21.81 15.46
CA VAL A 577 -1.53 22.40 16.08
C VAL A 577 -1.23 23.77 16.70
N GLU A 578 0.01 24.04 17.11
CA GLU A 578 0.36 25.34 17.68
C GLU A 578 0.46 26.43 16.63
N PHE A 579 1.07 26.15 15.48
CA PHE A 579 1.08 27.11 14.38
C PHE A 579 -0.20 27.08 13.52
N GLU A 580 -1.08 26.10 13.68
CA GLU A 580 -2.46 26.16 13.14
C GLU A 580 -3.21 27.38 13.69
N LYS A 581 -3.14 27.59 15.00
CA LYS A 581 -3.73 28.76 15.68
C LYS A 581 -3.17 30.06 15.09
N PHE A 582 -1.88 30.10 14.82
CA PHE A 582 -1.21 31.25 14.20
C PHE A 582 -1.68 31.52 12.76
N LEU A 583 -1.82 30.47 11.94
CA LEU A 583 -2.30 30.57 10.55
C LEU A 583 -3.79 30.92 10.47
N GLY A 584 -4.61 30.36 11.36
CA GLY A 584 -6.05 30.58 11.45
C GLY A 584 -6.46 31.90 12.11
N SER A 585 -5.56 32.58 12.82
CA SER A 585 -5.79 33.91 13.41
C SER A 585 -5.73 35.04 12.37
N SER A 586 -6.29 34.80 11.19
CA SER A 586 -6.54 35.83 10.17
C SER A 586 -8.03 36.10 10.23
N ASN A 587 -8.43 37.08 11.05
CA ASN A 587 -9.75 37.69 10.91
C ASN A 587 -9.87 38.31 9.51
#